data_AF-A0AA40EPP9-F1
#
_entry.id   AF-A0AA40EPP9-F1
#
_cell.length_a   1.000
_cell.length_b   1.000
_cell.length_c   1.000
_cell.angle_alpha   90.00
_cell.angle_beta   90.00
_cell.angle_gamma   90.00
#
_symmetry.space_group_name_H-M   'P 1'
#
loop_
_entity.id
_entity.type
_entity.pdbx_description
1 polymer ?
#
loop_
_entity_poly.entity_id
_entity_poly.type
_entity_poly.pdbx_seq_one_letter_code
_entity_poly.pdbx_strand_id
1 'polypeptide(L)'
;MEGQKNIASTMSQKAQEDAAKGQAIRQQRRTFDAILNLRIRLQKALIATNTFTEIDSSEASTEPYQAAEEAAVKLWNTIDSVRHTFLPEGKTKAGMKRKRIDVESSSDDMWRSMEEIEKAAMAHRRKVLDKWSNKVRDASAAVSTRRLVDNKFQTLLSVLDDQMMNKEKLVKKVRVPRSCAPAQAARKVAEDQDIYDDADFYQLLLKELVDQRSVDTEAGGQGVATVRWAALKEAKTRKQVDRKASKGRKLRFTVHEKLQNFMAPEDRRSWEEHAVDRFFGTLFGQKMELREDGNASDTEMGGVDVEEDGLRLFRS
;
A
#
# COMPACT_ATOMS: atom_id res chain seq x y z
N MET A 1 31.45 -60.37 6.90
CA MET A 1 30.16 -60.10 6.23
C MET A 1 29.22 -59.21 7.05
N GLU A 2 29.23 -59.23 8.39
CA GLU A 2 28.35 -58.37 9.22
C GLU A 2 28.65 -56.87 9.13
N GLY A 3 29.93 -56.48 9.05
CA GLY A 3 30.30 -55.05 8.88
C GLY A 3 29.78 -54.43 7.59
N GLN A 4 29.72 -55.19 6.49
CA GLN A 4 29.17 -54.71 5.21
C GLN A 4 27.64 -54.56 5.26
N LYS A 5 26.93 -55.44 5.98
CA LYS A 5 25.48 -55.30 6.22
C LYS A 5 25.15 -54.10 7.12
N ASN A 6 25.97 -53.82 8.12
CA ASN A 6 25.81 -52.63 8.97
C ASN A 6 26.06 -51.32 8.22
N ILE A 7 27.04 -51.29 7.31
CA ILE A 7 27.28 -50.11 6.46
C ILE A 7 26.12 -49.90 5.48
N ALA A 8 25.63 -50.97 4.83
CA ALA A 8 24.52 -50.87 3.89
C ALA A 8 23.20 -50.43 4.56
N SER A 9 22.90 -50.96 5.76
CA SER A 9 21.72 -50.53 6.54
C SER A 9 21.82 -49.07 7.00
N THR A 10 23.00 -48.63 7.44
CA THR A 10 23.24 -47.22 7.82
C THR A 10 23.12 -46.28 6.62
N MET A 11 23.60 -46.69 5.44
CA MET A 11 23.43 -45.91 4.21
C MET A 11 21.96 -45.84 3.78
N SER A 12 21.22 -46.94 3.88
CA SER A 12 19.78 -46.97 3.60
C SER A 12 19.00 -46.05 4.54
N GLN A 13 19.30 -46.09 5.84
CA GLN A 13 18.67 -45.22 6.84
C GLN A 13 18.97 -43.75 6.57
N LYS A 14 20.23 -43.39 6.24
CA LYS A 14 20.59 -42.02 5.85
C LYS A 14 19.84 -41.55 4.59
N ALA A 15 19.72 -42.42 3.59
CA ALA A 15 18.97 -42.09 2.38
C ALA A 15 17.48 -41.85 2.67
N GLN A 16 16.88 -42.64 3.56
CA GLN A 16 15.50 -42.45 4.01
C GLN A 16 15.31 -41.15 4.80
N GLU A 17 16.25 -40.81 5.69
CA GLU A 17 16.25 -39.54 6.41
C GLU A 17 16.38 -38.35 5.47
N ASP A 18 17.25 -38.43 4.46
CA ASP A 18 17.43 -37.37 3.48
C ASP A 18 16.21 -37.21 2.56
N ALA A 19 15.56 -38.31 2.18
CA ALA A 19 14.28 -38.27 1.49
C ALA A 19 13.19 -37.59 2.32
N ALA A 20 13.09 -37.93 3.62
CA ALA A 20 12.15 -37.30 4.55
C ALA A 20 12.44 -35.80 4.73
N LYS A 21 13.72 -35.41 4.86
CA LYS A 21 14.14 -33.99 4.88
C LYS A 21 13.72 -33.27 3.60
N GLY A 22 13.92 -33.90 2.43
CA GLY A 22 13.52 -33.35 1.14
C GLY A 22 12.00 -33.10 1.06
N GLN A 23 11.18 -34.04 1.53
CA GLN A 23 9.73 -33.88 1.62
C GLN A 23 9.34 -32.74 2.58
N ALA A 24 9.98 -32.65 3.75
CA ALA A 24 9.74 -31.58 4.70
C ALA A 24 10.08 -30.20 4.12
N ILE A 25 11.19 -30.07 3.39
CA ILE A 25 11.58 -28.82 2.72
C ILE A 25 10.55 -28.42 1.65
N ARG A 26 10.07 -29.37 0.85
CA ARG A 26 9.01 -29.11 -0.14
C ARG A 26 7.73 -28.60 0.53
N GLN A 27 7.34 -29.20 1.65
CA GLN A 27 6.16 -28.76 2.40
C GLN A 27 6.36 -27.37 3.01
N GLN A 28 7.54 -27.08 3.56
CA GLN A 28 7.90 -25.75 4.09
C GLN A 28 7.80 -24.67 3.01
N ARG A 29 8.38 -24.92 1.82
CA ARG A 29 8.28 -23.99 0.69
C ARG A 29 6.83 -23.73 0.28
N ARG A 30 6.03 -24.79 0.06
CA ARG A 30 4.60 -24.65 -0.26
C ARG A 30 3.83 -23.83 0.77
N THR A 31 4.12 -24.06 2.06
CA THR A 31 3.47 -23.33 3.15
C THR A 31 3.89 -21.86 3.16
N PHE A 32 5.18 -21.59 2.98
CA PHE A 32 5.70 -20.22 2.86
C PHE A 32 5.06 -19.48 1.67
N ASP A 33 4.99 -20.11 0.50
CA ASP A 33 4.38 -19.53 -0.69
C ASP A 33 2.89 -19.21 -0.47
N ALA A 34 2.16 -20.11 0.20
CA ALA A 34 0.76 -19.88 0.53
C ALA A 34 0.58 -18.65 1.46
N ILE A 35 1.43 -18.52 2.48
CA ILE A 35 1.41 -17.38 3.42
C ILE A 35 1.81 -16.08 2.70
N LEU A 36 2.83 -16.12 1.84
CA LEU A 36 3.26 -14.99 1.03
C LEU A 36 2.14 -14.49 0.11
N ASN A 37 1.46 -15.41 -0.59
CA ASN A 37 0.31 -15.08 -1.43
C ASN A 37 -0.86 -14.51 -0.62
N LEU A 38 -1.17 -15.08 0.55
CA LEU A 38 -2.18 -14.54 1.46
C LEU A 38 -1.83 -13.09 1.84
N ARG A 39 -0.60 -12.84 2.26
CA ARG A 39 -0.13 -11.51 2.66
C ARG A 39 -0.23 -10.49 1.53
N ILE A 40 0.12 -10.87 0.30
CA ILE A 40 0.01 -10.03 -0.89
C ILE A 40 -1.46 -9.69 -1.17
N ARG A 41 -2.37 -10.66 -1.04
CA ARG A 41 -3.83 -10.43 -1.25
C ARG A 41 -4.44 -9.53 -0.18
N LEU A 42 -3.99 -9.65 1.08
CA LEU A 42 -4.43 -8.80 2.19
C LEU A 42 -4.10 -7.31 1.98
N GLN A 43 -3.19 -6.97 1.06
CA GLN A 43 -2.88 -5.58 0.74
C GLN A 43 -4.12 -4.77 0.32
N LYS A 44 -5.04 -5.38 -0.44
CA LYS A 44 -6.27 -4.71 -0.87
C LYS A 44 -7.21 -4.45 0.30
N ALA A 45 -7.29 -5.40 1.24
CA ALA A 45 -8.06 -5.23 2.46
C ALA A 45 -7.48 -4.09 3.31
N LEU A 46 -6.15 -4.01 3.44
CA LEU A 46 -5.48 -2.91 4.13
C LEU A 46 -5.79 -1.54 3.50
N ILE A 47 -5.77 -1.47 2.17
CA ILE A 47 -6.13 -0.23 1.44
C ILE A 47 -7.58 0.16 1.76
N ALA A 48 -8.50 -0.81 1.75
CA ALA A 48 -9.90 -0.56 2.07
C ALA A 48 -10.08 -0.12 3.53
N THR A 49 -9.42 -0.77 4.50
CA THR A 49 -9.53 -0.38 5.91
C THR A 49 -9.02 1.03 6.17
N ASN A 50 -7.94 1.45 5.47
CA ASN A 50 -7.46 2.82 5.57
C ASN A 50 -8.51 3.82 5.07
N THR A 51 -9.44 3.47 4.18
CA THR A 51 -10.50 4.39 3.73
C THR A 51 -11.66 4.54 4.71
N PHE A 52 -11.74 3.74 5.79
CA PHE A 52 -12.84 3.87 6.76
C PHE A 52 -12.83 5.21 7.51
N THR A 53 -11.68 5.86 7.65
CA THR A 53 -11.58 7.20 8.24
C THR A 53 -12.22 8.29 7.38
N GLU A 54 -12.52 7.98 6.10
CA GLU A 54 -13.03 8.93 5.11
C GLU A 54 -14.56 8.81 4.90
N ILE A 55 -15.21 7.81 5.50
CA ILE A 55 -16.64 7.57 5.32
C ILE A 55 -17.40 8.51 6.27
N ASP A 56 -18.14 9.46 5.70
CA ASP A 56 -19.10 10.27 6.46
C ASP A 56 -20.23 9.38 6.98
N SER A 57 -20.50 9.45 8.28
CA SER A 57 -21.45 8.60 9.00
C SER A 57 -22.94 8.81 8.63
N SER A 58 -23.25 9.55 7.56
CA SER A 58 -24.62 9.96 7.22
C SER A 58 -25.38 9.02 6.29
N GLU A 59 -24.73 8.06 5.64
CA GLU A 59 -25.37 7.18 4.64
C GLU A 59 -25.07 5.69 4.91
N ALA A 60 -25.67 5.11 5.95
CA ALA A 60 -25.54 3.67 6.22
C ALA A 60 -26.83 2.91 5.89
N SER A 61 -26.86 2.21 4.75
CA SER A 61 -27.75 1.07 4.56
C SER A 61 -27.11 -0.15 5.23
N THR A 62 -27.80 -0.79 6.17
CA THR A 62 -27.20 -1.79 7.09
C THR A 62 -26.95 -3.17 6.48
N GLU A 63 -27.59 -3.51 5.36
CA GLU A 63 -27.56 -4.86 4.76
C GLU A 63 -26.20 -5.32 4.19
N PRO A 64 -25.44 -4.53 3.40
CA PRO A 64 -24.16 -4.99 2.84
C PRO A 64 -23.04 -5.17 3.88
N TYR A 65 -23.18 -4.60 5.09
CA TYR A 65 -22.13 -4.62 6.11
C TYR A 65 -22.06 -5.94 6.87
N GLN A 66 -23.19 -6.60 7.15
CA GLN A 66 -23.23 -7.85 7.92
C GLN A 66 -22.47 -8.99 7.22
N ALA A 67 -22.65 -9.13 5.90
CA ALA A 67 -21.93 -10.15 5.12
C ALA A 67 -20.41 -9.91 5.11
N ALA A 68 -19.99 -8.64 5.09
CA ALA A 68 -18.57 -8.27 5.15
C ALA A 68 -17.98 -8.54 6.54
N GLU A 69 -18.72 -8.25 7.61
CA GLU A 69 -18.33 -8.55 8.99
C GLU A 69 -18.16 -10.06 9.21
N GLU A 70 -19.13 -10.87 8.76
CA GLU A 70 -19.01 -12.32 8.83
C GLU A 70 -17.77 -12.83 8.07
N ALA A 71 -17.50 -12.29 6.89
CA ALA A 71 -16.32 -12.66 6.10
C ALA A 71 -15.02 -12.28 6.81
N ALA A 72 -14.97 -11.11 7.46
CA ALA A 72 -13.83 -10.67 8.25
C ALA A 72 -13.58 -11.58 9.46
N VAL A 73 -14.63 -11.96 10.18
CA VAL A 73 -14.54 -12.90 11.32
C VAL A 73 -14.13 -14.31 10.87
N LYS A 74 -14.63 -14.78 9.73
CA LYS A 74 -14.19 -16.06 9.12
C LYS A 74 -12.70 -16.03 8.77
N LEU A 75 -12.23 -14.93 8.16
CA LEU A 75 -10.81 -14.72 7.85
C LEU A 75 -9.95 -14.67 9.11
N TRP A 76 -10.38 -13.93 10.13
CA TRP A 76 -9.68 -13.84 11.41
C TRP A 76 -9.49 -15.22 12.05
N ASN A 77 -10.58 -15.99 12.19
CA ASN A 77 -10.54 -17.34 12.75
C ASN A 77 -9.63 -18.28 11.94
N THR A 78 -9.55 -18.08 10.62
CA THR A 78 -8.64 -18.85 9.74
C THR A 78 -7.18 -18.49 10.02
N ILE A 79 -6.85 -17.20 10.10
CA ILE A 79 -5.50 -16.72 10.43
C ILE A 79 -5.09 -17.22 11.83
N ASP A 80 -6.01 -17.15 12.79
CA ASP A 80 -5.81 -17.62 14.15
C ASP A 80 -5.49 -19.11 14.20
N SER A 81 -6.27 -19.93 13.49
CA SER A 81 -5.99 -21.37 13.37
C SER A 81 -4.62 -21.65 12.75
N VAL A 82 -4.21 -20.88 11.73
CA VAL A 82 -2.88 -21.00 11.13
C VAL A 82 -1.79 -20.64 12.13
N ARG A 83 -1.94 -19.55 12.90
CA ARG A 83 -0.99 -19.15 13.95
C ARG A 83 -0.83 -20.25 15.01
N HIS A 84 -1.92 -20.88 15.40
CA HIS A 84 -1.90 -22.00 16.35
C HIS A 84 -1.15 -23.23 15.82
N THR A 85 -1.23 -23.54 14.52
CA THR A 85 -0.45 -24.62 13.90
C THR A 85 1.06 -24.41 14.01
N PHE A 86 1.53 -23.16 14.11
CA PHE A 86 2.95 -22.82 14.25
C PHE A 86 3.42 -22.69 15.71
N LEU A 87 2.54 -22.86 16.69
CA LEU A 87 2.95 -22.86 18.08
C LEU A 87 3.71 -24.16 18.40
N PRO A 88 4.74 -24.10 19.26
CA PRO A 88 5.44 -25.30 19.69
C PRO A 88 4.49 -26.26 20.40
N GLU A 89 4.58 -27.55 20.06
CA GLU A 89 3.85 -28.62 20.74
C GLU A 89 4.12 -28.57 22.25
N GLY A 90 3.05 -28.51 23.05
CA GLY A 90 3.12 -28.45 24.51
C GLY A 90 2.66 -27.14 25.18
N LYS A 91 2.40 -26.06 24.41
CA LYS A 91 1.83 -24.81 24.98
C LYS A 91 0.33 -24.64 24.78
N THR A 92 -0.27 -25.37 23.86
CA THR A 92 -1.72 -25.54 23.82
C THR A 92 -2.07 -26.67 24.78
N LYS A 93 -2.61 -26.34 25.95
CA LYS A 93 -3.11 -27.36 26.89
C LYS A 93 -4.06 -28.28 26.12
N ALA A 94 -3.72 -29.57 26.03
CA ALA A 94 -4.59 -30.57 25.43
C ALA A 94 -5.97 -30.48 26.11
N GLY A 95 -7.03 -30.18 25.34
CA GLY A 95 -8.40 -30.10 25.83
C GLY A 95 -8.98 -28.69 26.03
N MET A 96 -8.22 -27.59 25.87
CA MET A 96 -8.80 -26.25 25.90
C MET A 96 -9.57 -25.99 24.59
N LYS A 97 -10.90 -26.00 24.66
CA LYS A 97 -11.74 -25.60 23.51
C LYS A 97 -11.39 -24.16 23.14
N ARG A 98 -10.88 -23.97 21.92
CA ARG A 98 -10.55 -22.65 21.37
C ARG A 98 -11.79 -21.75 21.46
N LYS A 99 -11.67 -20.56 22.05
CA LYS A 99 -12.74 -19.55 22.02
C LYS A 99 -12.76 -18.97 20.61
N ARG A 100 -13.66 -19.48 19.77
CA ARG A 100 -13.86 -18.97 18.42
C ARG A 100 -14.48 -17.57 18.53
N ILE A 101 -13.91 -16.62 17.81
CA ILE A 101 -14.43 -15.25 17.76
C ILE A 101 -15.64 -15.23 16.84
N ASP A 102 -16.65 -14.48 17.25
CA ASP A 102 -17.90 -14.24 16.52
C ASP A 102 -18.08 -12.74 16.23
N VAL A 103 -19.03 -12.38 15.38
CA VAL A 103 -19.34 -10.98 15.01
C VAL A 103 -19.70 -10.13 16.24
N GLU A 104 -20.32 -10.73 17.25
CA GLU A 104 -20.66 -10.07 18.52
C GLU A 104 -19.47 -9.92 19.49
N SER A 105 -18.30 -10.45 19.15
CA SER A 105 -17.13 -10.36 20.03
C SER A 105 -16.57 -8.94 20.04
N SER A 106 -16.30 -8.41 21.24
CA SER A 106 -15.65 -7.11 21.40
C SER A 106 -14.26 -7.10 20.76
N SER A 107 -13.91 -5.99 20.10
CA SER A 107 -12.58 -5.75 19.53
C SER A 107 -11.45 -5.91 20.56
N ASP A 108 -11.70 -5.51 21.81
CA ASP A 108 -10.73 -5.61 22.90
C ASP A 108 -10.43 -7.07 23.25
N ASP A 109 -11.46 -7.91 23.26
CA ASP A 109 -11.32 -9.35 23.49
C ASP A 109 -10.58 -10.03 22.34
N MET A 110 -10.86 -9.63 21.09
CA MET A 110 -10.14 -10.11 19.92
C MET A 110 -8.63 -9.76 20.01
N TRP A 111 -8.32 -8.52 20.39
CA TRP A 111 -6.95 -8.05 20.54
C TRP A 111 -6.19 -8.78 21.66
N ARG A 112 -6.84 -8.96 22.82
CA ARG A 112 -6.26 -9.72 23.95
C ARG A 112 -5.91 -11.15 23.56
N SER A 113 -6.82 -11.85 22.89
CA SER A 113 -6.58 -13.21 22.39
C SER A 113 -5.38 -13.27 21.43
N MET A 114 -5.29 -12.32 20.50
CA MET A 114 -4.17 -12.21 19.56
C MET A 114 -2.83 -12.02 20.29
N GLU A 115 -2.81 -11.17 21.32
CA GLU A 115 -1.64 -10.86 22.13
C GLU A 115 -1.17 -12.05 22.97
N GLU A 116 -2.09 -12.85 23.52
CA GLU A 116 -1.75 -14.08 24.27
C GLU A 116 -1.02 -15.10 23.39
N ILE A 117 -1.56 -15.33 22.18
CA ILE A 117 -0.93 -16.22 21.18
C ILE A 117 0.45 -15.70 20.81
N GLU A 118 0.56 -14.38 20.63
CA GLU A 118 1.82 -13.74 20.30
C GLU A 118 2.85 -13.95 21.40
N LYS A 119 2.50 -13.65 22.67
CA LYS A 119 3.35 -13.89 23.83
C LYS A 119 3.80 -15.36 23.93
N ALA A 120 2.89 -16.30 23.70
CA ALA A 120 3.21 -17.73 23.73
C ALA A 120 4.23 -18.15 22.63
N ALA A 121 4.09 -17.56 21.43
CA ALA A 121 4.93 -17.82 20.26
C ALA A 121 6.30 -17.15 20.32
N MET A 122 6.42 -15.98 20.97
CA MET A 122 7.60 -15.12 20.92
C MET A 122 8.92 -15.83 21.27
N ALA A 123 8.94 -16.59 22.37
CA ALA A 123 10.15 -17.31 22.78
C ALA A 123 10.59 -18.36 21.75
N HIS A 124 9.63 -19.09 21.17
CA HIS A 124 9.91 -20.07 20.12
C HIS A 124 10.41 -19.38 18.84
N ARG A 125 9.75 -18.30 18.42
CA ARG A 125 10.13 -17.54 17.23
C ARG A 125 11.55 -17.00 17.34
N ARG A 126 11.91 -16.39 18.48
CA ARG A 126 13.28 -15.88 18.72
C ARG A 126 14.32 -17.00 18.62
N LYS A 127 14.06 -18.16 19.23
CA LYS A 127 14.94 -19.34 19.16
C LYS A 127 15.13 -19.85 17.72
N VAL A 128 14.04 -19.92 16.95
CA VAL A 128 14.08 -20.35 15.54
C VAL A 128 14.84 -19.35 14.68
N LEU A 129 14.57 -18.05 14.84
CA LEU A 129 15.26 -16.99 14.11
C LEU A 129 16.77 -17.00 14.37
N ASP A 130 17.20 -17.08 15.63
CA ASP A 130 18.63 -17.10 15.97
C ASP A 130 19.33 -18.35 15.39
N LYS A 131 18.69 -19.52 15.50
CA LYS A 131 19.21 -20.76 14.91
C LYS A 131 19.44 -20.63 13.41
N TRP A 132 18.44 -20.11 12.67
CA TRP A 132 18.55 -20.00 11.21
C TRP A 132 19.41 -18.83 10.77
N SER A 133 19.42 -17.71 11.49
CA SER A 133 20.32 -16.59 11.19
C SER A 133 21.77 -17.04 11.32
N ASN A 134 22.11 -17.78 12.39
CA ASN A 134 23.47 -18.28 12.59
C ASN A 134 23.84 -19.33 11.53
N LYS A 135 22.92 -20.23 11.18
CA LYS A 135 23.15 -21.27 10.17
C LYS A 135 23.36 -20.70 8.76
N VAL A 136 22.68 -19.61 8.42
CA VAL A 136 22.76 -18.99 7.08
C VAL A 136 23.83 -17.91 7.00
N ARG A 137 24.31 -17.37 8.14
CA ARG A 137 25.32 -16.30 8.19
C ARG A 137 26.56 -16.64 7.37
N ASP A 138 27.09 -17.85 7.53
CA ASP A 138 28.33 -18.27 6.85
C ASP A 138 28.10 -18.53 5.35
N ALA A 139 26.91 -19.02 4.97
CA ALA A 139 26.53 -19.23 3.57
C ALA A 139 26.23 -17.90 2.84
N SER A 140 25.67 -16.90 3.54
CA SER A 140 25.31 -15.60 2.97
C SER A 140 26.49 -14.61 2.90
N ALA A 141 27.54 -14.82 3.71
CA ALA A 141 28.75 -13.99 3.68
C ALA A 141 29.50 -14.08 2.34
N ALA A 142 29.41 -15.21 1.64
CA ALA A 142 30.03 -15.42 0.33
C ALA A 142 29.39 -14.58 -0.81
N VAL A 143 28.16 -14.08 -0.63
CA VAL A 143 27.37 -13.41 -1.69
C VAL A 143 27.36 -11.89 -1.55
N SER A 144 27.71 -11.33 -0.39
CA SER A 144 27.55 -9.90 -0.09
C SER A 144 28.88 -9.14 -0.09
N THR A 145 29.42 -8.83 -1.27
CA THR A 145 30.64 -8.00 -1.43
C THR A 145 30.38 -6.48 -1.39
N ARG A 146 29.17 -6.02 -1.05
CA ARG A 146 28.76 -4.60 -1.14
C ARG A 146 28.01 -4.05 0.08
N ARG A 147 28.43 -4.37 1.30
CA ARG A 147 27.97 -3.65 2.50
C ARG A 147 29.14 -2.94 3.17
N LEU A 148 29.05 -1.61 3.25
CA LEU A 148 30.00 -0.70 3.89
C LEU A 148 29.91 -0.70 5.44
N VAL A 149 28.96 -1.45 6.01
CA VAL A 149 28.75 -1.57 7.45
C VAL A 149 29.01 -3.01 7.85
N ASP A 150 30.11 -3.24 8.56
CA ASP A 150 30.57 -4.56 8.98
C ASP A 150 29.83 -5.01 10.25
N ASN A 151 28.56 -5.41 10.10
CA ASN A 151 27.73 -5.95 11.19
C ASN A 151 28.12 -7.40 11.58
N LYS A 152 29.39 -7.78 11.47
CA LYS A 152 29.88 -9.15 11.75
C LYS A 152 29.63 -9.61 13.20
N PHE A 153 29.47 -8.67 14.14
CA PHE A 153 29.37 -8.97 15.57
C PHE A 153 27.95 -8.90 16.17
N GLN A 154 26.95 -8.41 15.42
CA GLN A 154 25.59 -8.29 15.94
C GLN A 154 24.73 -9.49 15.52
N THR A 155 24.05 -10.11 16.48
CA THR A 155 23.04 -11.14 16.18
C THR A 155 21.81 -10.48 15.55
N LEU A 156 21.07 -11.23 14.73
CA LEU A 156 19.81 -10.74 14.15
C LEU A 156 18.85 -10.24 15.24
N LEU A 157 18.78 -10.95 16.36
CA LEU A 157 17.93 -10.56 17.49
C LEU A 157 18.37 -9.24 18.12
N SER A 158 19.68 -9.00 18.29
CA SER A 158 20.18 -7.72 18.79
C SER A 158 19.80 -6.56 17.87
N VAL A 159 19.93 -6.73 16.55
CA VAL A 159 19.53 -5.70 15.59
C VAL A 159 18.03 -5.42 15.65
N LEU A 160 17.21 -6.48 15.81
CA LEU A 160 15.77 -6.33 15.97
C LEU A 160 15.42 -5.60 17.28
N ASP A 161 16.06 -5.97 18.40
CA ASP A 161 15.83 -5.34 19.69
C ASP A 161 16.22 -3.85 19.66
N ASP A 162 17.36 -3.49 19.05
CA ASP A 162 17.79 -2.09 18.85
C ASP A 162 16.82 -1.28 17.98
N GLN A 163 16.25 -1.91 16.95
CA GLN A 163 15.22 -1.28 16.12
C GLN A 163 13.90 -1.09 16.88
N MET A 164 13.52 -2.06 17.70
CA MET A 164 12.31 -1.99 18.53
C MET A 164 12.45 -0.94 19.64
N MET A 165 13.66 -0.71 20.17
CA MET A 165 13.95 0.41 21.07
C MET A 165 13.72 1.77 20.40
N ASN A 166 13.99 1.87 19.10
CA ASN A 166 13.83 3.10 18.30
C ASN A 166 12.59 3.07 17.39
N LYS A 167 11.48 2.48 17.85
CA LYS A 167 10.28 2.24 17.03
C LYS A 167 9.59 3.50 16.51
N GLU A 168 9.77 4.65 17.13
CA GLU A 168 9.06 5.89 16.77
C GLU A 168 9.26 6.27 15.29
N LYS A 169 10.48 6.15 14.79
CA LYS A 169 10.79 6.43 13.38
C LYS A 169 10.08 5.45 12.44
N LEU A 170 9.94 4.19 12.87
CA LEU A 170 9.24 3.14 12.11
C LEU A 170 7.74 3.40 12.09
N VAL A 171 7.16 3.79 13.24
CA VAL A 171 5.73 4.15 13.36
C VAL A 171 5.41 5.37 12.50
N LYS A 172 6.22 6.43 12.56
CA LYS A 172 6.04 7.60 11.70
C LYS A 172 6.09 7.23 10.23
N LYS A 173 7.00 6.34 9.84
CA LYS A 173 7.16 5.92 8.45
C LYS A 173 5.92 5.20 7.90
N VAL A 174 5.25 4.37 8.71
CA VAL A 174 4.02 3.68 8.29
C VAL A 174 2.78 4.57 8.36
N ARG A 175 2.84 5.70 9.05
CA ARG A 175 1.74 6.68 9.15
C ARG A 175 1.73 7.75 8.06
N VAL A 176 2.73 7.72 7.16
CA VAL A 176 2.76 8.62 5.99
C VAL A 176 1.92 8.01 4.87
N PRO A 177 0.83 8.65 4.43
CA PRO A 177 -0.02 8.12 3.37
C PRO A 177 0.73 8.03 2.04
N ARG A 178 0.79 6.83 1.46
CA ARG A 178 1.36 6.59 0.12
C ARG A 178 0.43 5.70 -0.70
N SER A 179 0.92 4.56 -1.18
CA SER A 179 0.16 3.63 -2.02
C SER A 179 -0.89 2.83 -1.25
N CYS A 180 -0.75 2.69 0.07
CA CYS A 180 -1.71 1.94 0.88
C CYS A 180 -2.86 2.82 1.38
N ALA A 181 -2.75 4.13 1.22
CA ALA A 181 -3.75 5.12 1.63
C ALA A 181 -3.92 6.20 0.54
N PRO A 182 -4.40 5.82 -0.66
CA PRO A 182 -4.47 6.72 -1.81
C PRO A 182 -5.42 7.91 -1.60
N ALA A 183 -6.51 7.72 -0.84
CA ALA A 183 -7.47 8.78 -0.55
C ALA A 183 -6.83 9.91 0.27
N GLN A 184 -6.11 9.57 1.32
CA GLN A 184 -5.43 10.53 2.20
C GLN A 184 -4.19 11.13 1.55
N ALA A 185 -3.48 10.35 0.72
CA ALA A 185 -2.40 10.86 -0.12
C ALA A 185 -2.90 11.92 -1.11
N ALA A 186 -4.09 11.74 -1.70
CA ALA A 186 -4.71 12.73 -2.61
C ALA A 186 -5.01 14.06 -1.90
N ARG A 187 -5.38 14.02 -0.61
CA ARG A 187 -5.59 15.19 0.26
C ARG A 187 -4.29 15.83 0.76
N LYS A 188 -3.12 15.26 0.44
CA LYS A 188 -1.79 15.72 0.87
C LYS A 188 -1.63 15.76 2.40
N VAL A 189 -2.27 14.83 3.11
CA VAL A 189 -2.05 14.63 4.54
C VAL A 189 -0.60 14.20 4.76
N ALA A 190 0.12 14.88 5.66
CA ALA A 190 1.54 14.62 5.89
C ALA A 190 1.78 13.38 6.78
N GLU A 191 0.97 13.21 7.81
CA GLU A 191 0.99 12.09 8.75
C GLU A 191 -0.43 11.90 9.28
N ASP A 192 -0.87 10.65 9.41
CA ASP A 192 -2.15 10.28 9.98
C ASP A 192 -1.97 9.13 10.99
N GLN A 193 -2.55 9.24 12.17
CA GLN A 193 -2.39 8.23 13.23
C GLN A 193 -3.18 6.96 12.97
N ASP A 194 -4.26 7.05 12.21
CA ASP A 194 -5.22 5.98 11.97
C ASP A 194 -4.88 5.17 10.71
N ILE A 195 -3.81 5.54 10.01
CA ILE A 195 -3.35 4.88 8.79
C ILE A 195 -2.17 3.97 9.05
N TYR A 196 -2.17 2.84 8.35
CA TYR A 196 -1.03 1.94 8.24
C TYR A 196 -0.64 1.72 6.76
N ASP A 197 0.53 2.24 6.36
CA ASP A 197 1.13 2.13 5.05
C ASP A 197 2.42 1.29 5.09
N ASP A 198 2.30 0.05 4.62
CA ASP A 198 3.37 -0.94 4.59
C ASP A 198 3.96 -1.15 3.18
N ALA A 199 3.84 -0.15 2.30
CA ALA A 199 4.20 -0.25 0.89
C ALA A 199 5.61 -0.80 0.66
N ASP A 200 6.59 -0.37 1.46
CA ASP A 200 7.97 -0.81 1.35
C ASP A 200 8.12 -2.32 1.65
N PHE A 201 7.38 -2.82 2.64
CA PHE A 201 7.40 -4.23 3.00
C PHE A 201 6.69 -5.06 1.93
N TYR A 202 5.53 -4.60 1.46
CA TYR A 202 4.81 -5.22 0.36
C TYR A 202 5.68 -5.32 -0.92
N GLN A 203 6.41 -4.26 -1.27
CA GLN A 203 7.33 -4.26 -2.41
C GLN A 203 8.48 -5.25 -2.24
N LEU A 204 9.02 -5.37 -1.02
CA LEU A 204 10.06 -6.35 -0.72
C LEU A 204 9.53 -7.79 -0.91
N LEU A 205 8.31 -8.08 -0.44
CA LEU A 205 7.66 -9.37 -0.62
C LEU A 205 7.35 -9.68 -2.09
N LEU A 206 6.89 -8.69 -2.86
CA LEU A 206 6.66 -8.85 -4.30
C LEU A 206 7.96 -9.13 -5.05
N LYS A 207 9.03 -8.41 -4.73
CA LYS A 207 10.34 -8.64 -5.32
C LYS A 207 10.81 -10.06 -5.04
N GLU A 208 10.69 -10.51 -3.79
CA GLU A 208 11.05 -11.87 -3.40
C GLU A 208 10.22 -12.93 -4.14
N LEU A 209 8.89 -12.74 -4.25
CA LEU A 209 8.02 -13.64 -5.01
C LEU A 209 8.45 -13.75 -6.48
N VAL A 210 8.79 -12.62 -7.10
CA VAL A 210 9.22 -12.56 -8.51
C VAL A 210 10.59 -13.21 -8.69
N ASP A 211 11.53 -12.94 -7.78
CA ASP A 211 12.86 -13.54 -7.82
C ASP A 211 12.78 -15.06 -7.63
N GLN A 212 11.95 -15.57 -6.71
CA GLN A 212 11.72 -17.01 -6.52
C GLN A 212 11.16 -17.69 -7.78
N ARG A 213 10.12 -17.11 -8.41
CA ARG A 213 9.56 -17.66 -9.65
C ARG A 213 10.55 -17.63 -10.81
N SER A 214 11.42 -16.63 -10.88
CA SER A 214 12.41 -16.54 -11.95
C SER A 214 13.47 -17.63 -11.90
N VAL A 215 13.82 -18.10 -10.69
CA VAL A 215 14.80 -19.19 -10.48
C VAL A 215 14.17 -20.55 -10.79
N ASP A 216 12.88 -20.74 -10.47
CA ASP A 216 12.16 -21.97 -10.80
C ASP A 216 11.83 -22.10 -12.31
N THR A 217 11.89 -20.99 -13.08
CA THR A 217 11.54 -20.95 -14.51
C THR A 217 12.75 -20.74 -15.42
N GLU A 218 13.91 -21.29 -15.08
CA GLU A 218 15.05 -21.35 -16.02
C GLU A 218 14.80 -22.34 -17.20
N ALA A 219 13.70 -23.08 -17.17
CA ALA A 219 13.19 -23.85 -18.31
C ALA A 219 12.01 -23.11 -19.00
N GLY A 220 12.32 -22.06 -19.77
CA GLY A 220 11.48 -21.55 -20.87
C GLY A 220 10.19 -20.79 -20.50
N GLY A 221 10.27 -19.46 -20.46
CA GLY A 221 9.06 -18.63 -20.50
C GLY A 221 9.34 -17.12 -20.51
N GLN A 222 9.17 -16.47 -21.66
CA GLN A 222 9.35 -15.02 -21.87
C GLN A 222 8.39 -14.13 -21.03
N GLY A 223 7.44 -14.69 -20.29
CA GLY A 223 6.44 -13.96 -19.49
C GLY A 223 6.90 -13.43 -18.13
N VAL A 224 8.00 -13.95 -17.55
CA VAL A 224 8.45 -13.56 -16.19
C VAL A 224 9.20 -12.22 -16.20
N ALA A 225 9.82 -11.85 -17.33
CA ALA A 225 10.57 -10.61 -17.47
C ALA A 225 9.68 -9.37 -17.30
N THR A 226 8.46 -9.38 -17.82
CA THR A 226 7.55 -8.21 -17.79
C THR A 226 7.11 -7.84 -16.37
N VAL A 227 6.91 -8.84 -15.49
CA VAL A 227 6.56 -8.62 -14.07
C VAL A 227 7.75 -8.07 -13.28
N ARG A 228 8.98 -8.53 -13.56
CA ARG A 228 10.23 -7.93 -13.01
C ARG A 228 10.33 -6.45 -13.37
N TRP A 229 10.03 -6.08 -14.62
CA TRP A 229 10.12 -4.69 -15.07
C TRP A 229 9.02 -3.78 -14.49
N ALA A 230 7.81 -4.30 -14.26
CA ALA A 230 6.72 -3.55 -13.61
C ALA A 230 7.00 -3.32 -12.11
N ALA A 231 7.40 -4.37 -11.38
CA ALA A 231 7.70 -4.29 -9.95
C ALA A 231 8.95 -3.42 -9.65
N LEU A 232 9.95 -3.39 -10.55
CA LEU A 232 11.12 -2.51 -10.40
C LEU A 232 10.85 -1.05 -10.81
N LYS A 233 9.87 -0.78 -11.68
CA LYS A 233 9.59 0.59 -12.18
C LYS A 233 8.63 1.37 -11.28
N GLU A 234 7.73 0.73 -10.54
CA GLU A 234 6.69 1.45 -9.79
C GLU A 234 7.17 2.17 -8.51
N ALA A 235 8.42 2.00 -8.06
CA ALA A 235 8.81 2.56 -6.75
C ALA A 235 10.23 3.14 -6.67
N LYS A 236 10.67 3.86 -7.70
CA LYS A 236 11.36 5.11 -7.37
C LYS A 236 10.27 6.11 -7.03
N THR A 237 9.87 6.14 -5.76
CA THR A 237 9.06 7.18 -5.11
C THR A 237 9.82 8.52 -5.15
N ARG A 238 10.10 8.98 -6.37
CA ARG A 238 10.40 10.38 -6.60
C ARG A 238 9.13 11.10 -6.20
N LYS A 239 9.26 11.99 -5.20
CA LYS A 239 8.25 12.99 -4.85
C LYS A 239 7.55 13.40 -6.14
N GLN A 240 6.22 13.34 -6.20
CA GLN A 240 5.47 13.68 -7.41
C GLN A 240 5.67 15.16 -7.68
N VAL A 241 6.78 15.49 -8.32
CA VAL A 241 7.15 16.84 -8.72
C VAL A 241 6.37 17.11 -9.98
N ASP A 242 5.52 18.13 -9.93
CA ASP A 242 4.79 18.61 -11.11
C ASP A 242 5.81 19.04 -12.18
N ARG A 243 6.09 18.13 -13.13
CA ARG A 243 7.08 18.33 -14.21
C ARG A 243 6.64 19.43 -15.18
N LYS A 244 5.36 19.79 -15.19
CA LYS A 244 4.80 20.90 -15.97
C LYS A 244 4.90 22.22 -15.20
N ALA A 245 5.21 22.18 -13.91
CA ALA A 245 5.41 23.36 -13.09
C ALA A 245 6.84 23.90 -13.11
N SER A 246 7.78 23.27 -13.84
CA SER A 246 9.09 23.85 -14.12
C SER A 246 9.05 24.71 -15.38
N LYS A 247 9.82 25.79 -15.39
CA LYS A 247 9.95 26.71 -16.54
C LYS A 247 8.64 27.38 -16.98
N GLY A 248 7.74 27.68 -16.03
CA GLY A 248 6.56 28.52 -16.29
C GLY A 248 5.45 27.91 -17.14
N ARG A 249 5.44 26.59 -17.39
CA ARG A 249 4.41 25.93 -18.24
C ARG A 249 3.06 25.70 -17.52
N LYS A 250 2.92 26.19 -16.29
CA LYS A 250 1.71 26.16 -15.47
C LYS A 250 1.61 27.49 -14.72
N LEU A 251 0.46 28.14 -14.81
CA LEU A 251 0.18 29.38 -14.07
C LEU A 251 0.19 29.07 -12.57
N ARG A 252 0.97 29.85 -11.82
CA ARG A 252 1.01 29.80 -10.35
C ARG A 252 0.57 31.16 -9.83
N PHE A 253 -0.46 31.16 -8.99
CA PHE A 253 -0.95 32.37 -8.33
C PHE A 253 -0.14 32.60 -7.05
N THR A 254 1.15 32.90 -7.22
CA THR A 254 2.06 33.27 -6.13
C THR A 254 2.42 34.74 -6.26
N VAL A 255 2.30 35.49 -5.17
CA VAL A 255 2.69 36.91 -5.16
C VAL A 255 4.20 37.03 -5.34
N HIS A 256 4.62 37.82 -6.32
CA HIS A 256 6.03 38.11 -6.58
C HIS A 256 6.43 39.43 -5.91
N GLU A 257 7.17 39.37 -4.80
CA GLU A 257 7.53 40.56 -4.01
C GLU A 257 8.22 41.67 -4.82
N LYS A 258 9.10 41.30 -5.77
CA LYS A 258 9.78 42.29 -6.65
C LYS A 258 8.85 42.96 -7.68
N LEU A 259 7.71 42.33 -7.99
CA LEU A 259 6.71 42.85 -8.92
C LEU A 259 5.55 43.53 -8.19
N GLN A 260 5.53 43.46 -6.86
CA GLN A 260 4.56 44.18 -6.05
C GLN A 260 4.83 45.67 -6.18
N ASN A 261 3.77 46.46 -6.37
CA ASN A 261 3.84 47.91 -6.53
C ASN A 261 4.72 48.39 -7.71
N PHE A 262 4.84 47.59 -8.77
CA PHE A 262 5.67 47.94 -9.93
C PHE A 262 5.20 49.22 -10.65
N MET A 263 3.88 49.42 -10.75
CA MET A 263 3.27 50.64 -11.30
C MET A 263 1.98 50.97 -10.55
N ALA A 264 1.68 52.27 -10.44
CA ALA A 264 0.37 52.72 -9.96
C ALA A 264 -0.67 52.55 -11.09
N PRO A 265 -1.92 52.15 -10.79
CA PRO A 265 -2.99 52.15 -11.77
C PRO A 265 -3.25 53.57 -12.28
N GLU A 266 -3.10 53.80 -13.57
CA GLU A 266 -3.47 55.05 -14.23
C GLU A 266 -4.68 54.80 -15.12
N ASP A 267 -5.74 55.55 -14.87
CA ASP A 267 -6.90 55.52 -15.75
C ASP A 267 -6.64 56.39 -17.00
N ARG A 268 -6.56 55.72 -18.15
CA ARG A 268 -6.38 56.36 -19.46
C ARG A 268 -7.63 56.25 -20.34
N ARG A 269 -8.77 55.92 -19.74
CA ARG A 269 -10.06 55.84 -20.45
C ARG A 269 -10.44 57.25 -20.94
N SER A 270 -10.85 57.34 -22.19
CA SER A 270 -11.41 58.56 -22.79
C SER A 270 -12.94 58.58 -22.76
N TRP A 271 -13.57 57.42 -22.56
CA TRP A 271 -15.02 57.25 -22.49
C TRP A 271 -15.44 57.06 -21.05
N GLU A 272 -16.63 57.56 -20.73
CA GLU A 272 -17.27 57.34 -19.44
C GLU A 272 -17.70 55.87 -19.28
N GLU A 273 -17.62 55.36 -18.05
CA GLU A 273 -17.90 53.94 -17.72
C GLU A 273 -19.28 53.49 -18.22
N HIS A 274 -20.30 54.34 -18.04
CA HIS A 274 -21.67 54.05 -18.46
C HIS A 274 -21.81 53.83 -19.98
N ALA A 275 -21.03 54.54 -20.79
CA ALA A 275 -21.04 54.41 -22.24
C ALA A 275 -20.37 53.10 -22.69
N VAL A 276 -19.31 52.70 -21.98
CA VAL A 276 -18.60 51.43 -22.20
C VAL A 276 -19.50 50.24 -21.85
N ASP A 277 -20.17 50.28 -20.71
CA ASP A 277 -21.06 49.21 -20.26
C ASP A 277 -22.28 49.06 -21.17
N ARG A 278 -22.86 50.19 -21.62
CA ARG A 278 -23.93 50.18 -22.62
C ARG A 278 -23.47 49.61 -23.95
N PHE A 279 -22.28 49.97 -24.40
CA PHE A 279 -21.70 49.44 -25.64
C PHE A 279 -21.53 47.92 -25.56
N PHE A 280 -20.92 47.39 -24.49
CA PHE A 280 -20.74 45.95 -24.33
C PHE A 280 -22.06 45.19 -24.10
N GLY A 281 -23.02 45.79 -23.41
CA GLY A 281 -24.34 45.19 -23.24
C GLY A 281 -25.23 45.21 -24.47
N THR A 282 -24.86 45.97 -25.51
CA THR A 282 -25.55 45.99 -26.81
C THR A 282 -24.73 45.31 -27.92
N LEU A 283 -23.53 44.82 -27.59
CA LEU A 283 -22.66 44.12 -28.52
C LEU A 283 -23.31 42.79 -28.94
N PHE A 284 -23.36 42.52 -30.24
CA PHE A 284 -24.00 41.34 -30.83
C PHE A 284 -25.52 41.19 -30.59
N GLY A 285 -26.22 42.30 -30.37
CA GLY A 285 -27.68 42.35 -30.53
C GLY A 285 -28.51 41.90 -29.33
N GLN A 286 -27.92 41.75 -28.15
CA GLN A 286 -28.69 41.59 -26.93
C GLN A 286 -29.26 42.94 -26.49
N LYS A 287 -30.58 43.04 -26.45
CA LYS A 287 -31.30 44.18 -25.86
C LYS A 287 -31.08 44.08 -24.35
N MET A 288 -30.52 45.12 -23.71
CA MET A 288 -30.43 45.19 -22.26
C MET A 288 -31.84 45.12 -21.65
N GLU A 289 -32.30 43.94 -21.25
CA GLU A 289 -33.38 43.82 -20.28
C GLU A 289 -32.79 44.18 -18.91
N LEU A 290 -33.12 45.38 -18.45
CA LEU A 290 -32.91 45.79 -17.06
C LEU A 290 -33.61 44.78 -16.16
N ARG A 291 -32.84 43.86 -15.60
CA ARG A 291 -33.29 42.89 -14.59
C ARG A 291 -33.33 43.61 -13.25
N GLU A 292 -34.37 44.42 -13.03
CA GLU A 292 -34.85 44.69 -11.67
C GLU A 292 -35.81 43.56 -11.29
N ASP A 293 -35.61 43.07 -10.07
CA ASP A 293 -36.45 42.14 -9.30
C ASP A 293 -36.38 40.62 -9.58
N GLY A 294 -35.72 39.93 -8.63
CA GLY A 294 -36.38 38.92 -7.80
C GLY A 294 -36.79 37.57 -8.40
N ASN A 295 -36.02 36.53 -8.00
CA ASN A 295 -36.47 35.17 -7.70
C ASN A 295 -36.59 34.11 -8.84
N ALA A 296 -36.31 32.85 -8.43
CA ALA A 296 -36.61 31.55 -9.07
C ALA A 296 -35.81 31.20 -10.34
N SER A 297 -34.79 30.33 -10.25
CA SER A 297 -34.85 28.84 -10.26
C SER A 297 -34.99 28.22 -11.65
N ASP A 298 -33.87 27.62 -12.08
CA ASP A 298 -33.75 26.31 -12.72
C ASP A 298 -34.23 26.07 -14.17
N THR A 299 -33.68 25.00 -14.73
CA THR A 299 -33.97 24.31 -16.00
C THR A 299 -33.38 24.94 -17.28
N GLU A 300 -32.26 24.45 -17.84
CA GLU A 300 -31.97 23.16 -18.53
C GLU A 300 -32.30 23.21 -20.04
N MET A 301 -31.41 22.60 -20.85
CA MET A 301 -31.54 22.23 -22.27
C MET A 301 -31.40 23.38 -23.29
N GLY A 302 -30.53 23.35 -24.30
CA GLY A 302 -30.15 22.22 -25.16
C GLY A 302 -30.90 22.33 -26.48
N GLY A 303 -30.27 22.86 -27.54
CA GLY A 303 -30.86 22.94 -28.88
C GLY A 303 -29.92 23.57 -29.91
N VAL A 304 -29.66 22.85 -30.98
CA VAL A 304 -28.57 23.02 -31.97
C VAL A 304 -29.11 23.61 -33.29
N ASP A 305 -28.23 24.34 -33.98
CA ASP A 305 -28.14 24.72 -35.42
C ASP A 305 -29.39 25.16 -36.20
N VAL A 306 -29.26 26.29 -36.93
CA VAL A 306 -29.30 26.28 -38.41
C VAL A 306 -28.37 27.37 -38.96
N GLU A 307 -27.57 26.93 -39.93
CA GLU A 307 -26.80 27.65 -40.96
C GLU A 307 -27.26 29.09 -41.28
N GLU A 308 -26.35 30.06 -41.23
CA GLU A 308 -26.33 31.13 -42.24
C GLU A 308 -24.88 31.43 -42.68
N ASP A 309 -24.71 31.28 -43.98
CA ASP A 309 -23.51 31.47 -44.76
C ASP A 309 -22.90 32.88 -44.62
N GLY A 310 -21.58 32.90 -44.49
CA GLY A 310 -20.71 33.81 -45.24
C GLY A 310 -20.84 35.31 -45.00
N LEU A 311 -20.01 35.84 -44.09
CA LEU A 311 -19.43 37.18 -44.25
C LEU A 311 -17.93 37.15 -43.95
N ARG A 312 -17.14 36.98 -45.02
CA ARG A 312 -15.69 37.21 -45.04
C ARG A 312 -15.45 38.73 -44.99
N LEU A 313 -14.84 39.22 -43.91
CA LEU A 313 -14.55 40.64 -43.74
C LEU A 313 -13.09 40.87 -43.35
N PHE A 314 -12.17 40.39 -44.18
CA PHE A 314 -10.81 40.93 -44.25
C PHE A 314 -10.36 40.95 -45.72
N ARG A 315 -10.39 42.15 -46.32
CA ARG A 315 -9.49 42.54 -47.41
C ARG A 315 -8.46 43.49 -46.80
N SER A 316 -7.21 43.05 -46.79
CA SER A 316 -6.00 43.86 -46.95
C SER A 316 -5.07 43.08 -47.85
#